data_AF-A0A0M3IR93-F1
#
_entry.id   AF-A0A0M3IR93-F1
#
_cell.length_a   1.000
_cell.length_b   1.000
_cell.length_c   1.000
_cell.angle_alpha   90.00
_cell.angle_beta   90.00
_cell.angle_gamma   90.00
#
_symmetry.space_group_name_H-M   'P 1'
#
loop_
_entity.id
_entity.type
_entity.pdbx_description
1 polymer ?
#
loop_
_entity_poly.entity_id
_entity_poly.type
_entity_poly.pdbx_seq_one_letter_code
_entity_poly.pdbx_strand_id
1 'polypeptide(L)'
;MVDVDSQFPKKWPFGIIKTAQWIGCLALLITLYCSPYYYGGTSFVFFCAWTIFLISLISWIAHLLGFHRRTFTMGQAAAFVPFALLDFIYSFVFFFLFCISALICLVSMFSSIGYAVSLFLVYLFSTVFCLFIAAMCGYLAVLLYRATPNGRILNLRSVIIEGDKTANFGPPTNVGAAPQMGGYPQGTNPV
;
A
#
# COMPACT_ATOMS: atom_id res chain seq x y z
N MET A 1 3.88 -9.98 -24.64
CA MET A 1 3.50 -8.57 -24.42
C MET A 1 3.20 -8.37 -22.95
N VAL A 2 3.53 -7.21 -22.38
CA VAL A 2 3.08 -6.81 -21.04
C VAL A 2 1.83 -5.98 -21.26
N ASP A 3 0.66 -6.57 -21.01
CA ASP A 3 -0.60 -5.81 -21.09
C ASP A 3 -0.70 -4.91 -19.85
N VAL A 4 -0.65 -3.61 -20.08
CA VAL A 4 -0.75 -2.60 -19.02
C VAL A 4 -2.22 -2.47 -18.61
N ASP A 5 -2.55 -2.82 -17.36
CA ASP A 5 -3.90 -2.63 -16.82
C ASP A 5 -4.12 -1.17 -16.44
N SER A 6 -4.40 -0.33 -17.44
CA SER A 6 -4.67 1.10 -17.27
C SER A 6 -5.93 1.40 -16.43
N GLN A 7 -6.78 0.40 -16.20
CA GLN A 7 -7.98 0.55 -15.36
C GLN A 7 -7.69 0.28 -13.89
N PHE A 8 -6.59 -0.39 -13.55
CA PHE A 8 -6.23 -0.71 -12.17
C PHE A 8 -6.34 0.48 -11.21
N PRO A 9 -5.81 1.69 -11.50
CA PRO A 9 -5.89 2.83 -10.57
C PRO A 9 -7.32 3.29 -10.27
N LYS A 10 -8.29 2.93 -11.13
CA LYS A 10 -9.71 3.31 -10.99
C LYS A 10 -10.55 2.23 -10.32
N LYS A 11 -10.01 1.02 -10.10
CA LYS A 11 -10.74 -0.09 -9.48
C LYS A 11 -10.76 0.07 -7.97
N TRP A 12 -11.96 0.18 -7.40
CA TRP A 12 -12.19 0.19 -5.96
C TRP A 12 -12.35 -1.26 -5.44
N PRO A 13 -11.77 -1.64 -4.28
CA PRO A 13 -11.06 -0.77 -3.35
C PRO A 13 -9.55 -0.69 -3.57
N PHE A 14 -8.90 -1.78 -3.99
CA PHE A 14 -7.43 -1.90 -3.89
C PHE A 14 -6.68 -0.95 -4.83
N GLY A 15 -7.17 -0.77 -6.05
CA GLY A 15 -6.54 0.12 -7.04
C GLY A 15 -6.53 1.58 -6.60
N ILE A 16 -7.67 2.07 -6.11
CA ILE A 16 -7.79 3.44 -5.61
C ILE A 16 -6.98 3.65 -4.33
N ILE A 17 -7.05 2.73 -3.36
CA ILE A 17 -6.30 2.86 -2.09
C ILE A 17 -4.80 2.92 -2.34
N LYS A 18 -4.26 2.03 -3.19
CA LYS A 18 -2.82 2.02 -3.51
C LYS A 18 -2.39 3.28 -4.26
N THR A 19 -3.26 3.80 -5.12
CA THR A 19 -3.03 5.08 -5.80
C THR A 19 -3.03 6.23 -4.80
N ALA A 20 -3.99 6.24 -3.87
CA ALA A 20 -4.08 7.23 -2.80
C ALA A 20 -2.89 7.18 -1.85
N GLN A 21 -2.34 5.99 -1.55
CA GLN A 21 -1.15 5.85 -0.70
C GLN A 21 0.04 6.61 -1.28
N TRP A 22 0.50 6.29 -2.50
CA TRP A 22 1.70 6.93 -3.03
C TRP A 22 1.49 8.41 -3.35
N ILE A 23 0.29 8.82 -3.81
CA ILE A 23 -0.05 10.24 -4.05
C ILE A 23 -0.08 11.02 -2.72
N GLY A 24 -0.70 10.46 -1.69
CA GLY A 24 -0.74 11.07 -0.35
C GLY A 24 0.66 11.24 0.23
N CYS A 25 1.54 10.25 0.02
CA CYS A 25 2.93 10.34 0.45
C CYS A 25 3.71 11.39 -0.34
N LEU A 26 3.47 11.52 -1.65
CA LEU A 26 4.07 12.58 -2.46
C LEU A 26 3.61 13.97 -1.98
N ALA A 27 2.32 14.15 -1.70
CA ALA A 27 1.79 15.41 -1.17
C ALA A 27 2.38 15.76 0.20
N LEU A 28 2.55 14.77 1.08
CA LEU A 28 3.26 14.93 2.35
C LEU A 28 4.71 15.38 2.13
N LEU A 29 5.46 14.70 1.25
CA LEU A 29 6.84 15.05 0.94
C LEU A 29 6.96 16.48 0.41
N ILE A 30 6.10 16.88 -0.54
CA ILE A 30 6.06 18.25 -1.05
C ILE A 30 5.82 19.24 0.09
N THR A 31 4.84 18.96 0.95
CA THR A 31 4.50 19.83 2.10
C THR A 31 5.70 19.99 3.04
N LEU A 32 6.40 18.89 3.35
CA LEU A 32 7.58 18.92 4.21
C LEU A 32 8.76 19.66 3.56
N TYR A 33 9.01 19.47 2.26
CA TYR A 33 10.07 20.18 1.54
C TYR A 33 9.81 21.68 1.39
N CYS A 34 8.53 22.09 1.37
CA CYS A 34 8.15 23.49 1.40
C CYS A 34 8.29 24.13 2.80
N SER A 35 8.65 23.35 3.84
CA SER A 35 8.87 23.89 5.17
C SER A 35 10.14 24.74 5.23
N PRO A 36 10.08 26.00 5.70
CA PRO A 36 11.27 26.83 5.85
C PRO A 36 12.18 26.37 7.00
N TYR A 37 11.64 25.65 7.98
CA TYR A 37 12.38 25.14 9.14
C TYR A 37 11.87 23.77 9.59
N TYR A 38 12.78 22.93 10.10
CA TYR A 38 12.48 21.59 10.57
C TYR A 38 12.58 21.52 12.10
N TYR A 39 11.52 21.07 12.77
CA TYR A 39 11.57 20.75 14.20
C TYR A 39 12.21 19.36 14.41
N GLY A 40 12.78 19.14 15.59
CA GLY A 40 13.31 17.83 15.99
C GLY A 40 12.26 16.72 15.82
N GLY A 41 12.67 15.57 15.29
CA GLY A 41 11.78 14.44 14.98
C GLY A 41 11.19 14.45 13.57
N THR A 42 11.23 15.58 12.83
CA THR A 42 10.70 15.64 11.45
C THR A 42 11.46 14.72 10.49
N SER A 43 12.74 14.41 10.76
CA SER A 43 13.53 13.43 10.01
C SER A 43 12.91 12.03 10.00
N PHE A 44 12.25 11.63 11.10
CA PHE A 44 11.51 10.37 11.16
C PHE A 44 10.31 10.39 10.19
N VAL A 45 9.59 11.51 10.13
CA VAL A 45 8.46 11.70 9.21
C VAL A 45 8.94 11.62 7.75
N PHE A 46 10.06 12.27 7.42
CA PHE A 46 10.68 12.15 6.09
C PHE A 46 11.07 10.71 5.76
N PHE A 47 11.71 10.01 6.69
CA PHE A 47 12.11 8.62 6.49
C PHE A 47 10.89 7.73 6.22
N CYS A 48 9.83 7.86 7.02
CA CYS A 48 8.61 7.11 6.83
C CYS A 48 7.96 7.44 5.47
N ALA A 49 7.81 8.73 5.14
CA ALA A 49 7.20 9.21 3.90
C ALA A 49 7.95 8.72 2.65
N TRP A 50 9.28 8.84 2.62
CA TRP A 50 10.09 8.34 1.50
C TRP A 50 10.01 6.83 1.34
N THR A 51 10.10 6.09 2.45
CA THR A 51 10.11 4.63 2.40
C THR A 51 8.78 4.09 1.89
N ILE A 52 7.65 4.57 2.41
CA ILE A 52 6.34 4.13 1.93
C ILE A 52 6.08 4.61 0.50
N PHE A 53 6.55 5.80 0.12
CA PHE A 53 6.39 6.33 -1.23
C PHE A 53 7.04 5.38 -2.24
N LEU A 54 8.29 4.99 -2.00
CA LEU A 54 9.03 4.08 -2.88
C LEU A 54 8.39 2.69 -2.92
N ILE A 55 8.10 2.09 -1.76
CA ILE A 55 7.50 0.74 -1.69
C ILE A 55 6.11 0.72 -2.35
N SER A 56 5.27 1.71 -2.05
CA SER A 56 3.92 1.82 -2.61
C SER A 56 3.96 2.09 -4.11
N LEU A 57 4.90 2.91 -4.60
CA LEU A 57 5.06 3.18 -6.02
C LEU A 57 5.51 1.94 -6.78
N ILE A 58 6.52 1.23 -6.28
CA ILE A 58 7.00 -0.02 -6.88
C ILE A 58 5.88 -1.07 -6.88
N SER A 59 5.18 -1.23 -5.76
CA SER A 59 4.05 -2.17 -5.66
C SER A 59 2.93 -1.78 -6.61
N TRP A 60 2.61 -0.49 -6.75
CA TRP A 60 1.62 0.00 -7.71
C TRP A 60 2.01 -0.25 -9.17
N ILE A 61 3.27 0.01 -9.55
CA ILE A 61 3.80 -0.30 -10.89
C ILE A 61 3.72 -1.82 -11.16
N ALA A 62 4.08 -2.65 -10.18
CA ALA A 62 3.99 -4.11 -10.32
C ALA A 62 2.54 -4.58 -10.54
N HIS A 63 1.56 -3.89 -9.97
CA HIS A 63 0.15 -4.18 -10.22
C HIS A 63 -0.30 -3.74 -11.62
N LEU A 64 0.11 -2.55 -12.08
CA LEU A 64 -0.14 -2.08 -13.45
C LEU A 64 0.43 -3.00 -14.53
N LEU A 65 1.64 -3.53 -14.32
CA LEU A 65 2.30 -4.44 -15.25
C LEU A 65 1.80 -5.89 -15.15
N GLY A 66 0.84 -6.17 -14.26
CA GLY A 66 0.28 -7.51 -14.09
C GLY A 66 1.24 -8.51 -13.45
N PHE A 67 2.34 -8.07 -12.82
CA PHE A 67 3.29 -8.98 -12.18
C PHE A 67 2.70 -9.77 -11.01
N HIS A 68 1.64 -9.24 -10.40
CA HIS A 68 0.85 -9.92 -9.38
C HIS A 68 0.17 -11.21 -9.88
N ARG A 69 0.03 -11.40 -11.22
CA ARG A 69 -0.58 -12.60 -11.84
C ARG A 69 0.44 -13.60 -12.37
N ARG A 70 1.73 -13.24 -12.40
CA ARG A 70 2.75 -14.05 -13.07
C ARG A 70 3.41 -15.02 -12.09
N THR A 71 3.58 -16.25 -12.54
CA THR A 71 4.47 -17.24 -11.91
C THR A 71 5.77 -17.29 -12.72
N PHE A 72 6.90 -17.21 -12.04
CA PHE A 72 8.22 -17.28 -12.66
C PHE A 72 8.74 -18.70 -12.56
N THR A 73 9.01 -19.35 -13.68
CA THR A 73 9.62 -20.67 -13.70
C THR A 73 11.13 -20.55 -13.46
N MET A 74 11.61 -21.09 -12.34
CA MET A 74 13.01 -21.15 -11.92
C MET A 74 13.43 -22.63 -11.91
N GLY A 75 13.85 -23.14 -13.07
CA GLY A 75 14.15 -24.57 -13.24
C GLY A 75 12.90 -25.44 -13.09
N GLN A 76 12.91 -26.36 -12.13
CA GLN A 76 11.76 -27.24 -11.81
C GLN A 76 10.74 -26.60 -10.86
N ALA A 77 11.03 -25.42 -10.32
CA ALA A 77 10.18 -24.73 -9.36
C ALA A 77 9.47 -23.53 -10.00
N ALA A 78 8.21 -23.30 -9.64
CA ALA A 78 7.50 -22.06 -9.95
C ALA A 78 7.55 -21.12 -8.73
N ALA A 79 8.09 -19.92 -8.89
CA ALA A 79 8.12 -18.87 -7.89
C ALA A 79 6.96 -17.89 -8.12
N PHE A 80 6.12 -17.71 -7.11
CA PHE A 80 5.05 -16.71 -7.08
C PHE A 80 5.42 -15.64 -6.04
N VAL A 81 5.32 -14.37 -6.41
CA VAL A 81 5.58 -13.26 -5.48
C VAL A 81 4.28 -12.94 -4.74
N PRO A 82 4.22 -13.14 -3.41
CA PRO A 82 2.99 -12.96 -2.64
C PRO A 82 2.73 -11.47 -2.35
N PHE A 83 2.33 -10.71 -3.38
CA PHE A 83 2.08 -9.27 -3.28
C PHE A 83 1.06 -8.91 -2.20
N ALA A 84 -0.02 -9.69 -2.03
CA ALA A 84 -1.01 -9.44 -0.98
C ALA A 84 -0.43 -9.56 0.44
N LEU A 85 0.47 -10.52 0.67
CA LEU A 85 1.15 -10.64 1.97
C LEU A 85 2.12 -9.47 2.20
N LEU A 86 2.89 -9.09 1.18
CA LEU A 86 3.80 -7.94 1.26
C LEU A 86 3.03 -6.64 1.53
N ASP A 87 1.94 -6.41 0.78
CA ASP A 87 1.04 -5.27 0.93
C ASP A 87 0.43 -5.20 2.32
N PHE A 88 0.04 -6.34 2.90
CA PHE A 88 -0.47 -6.41 4.26
C PHE A 88 0.61 -6.04 5.28
N ILE A 89 1.81 -6.64 5.20
CA ILE A 89 2.87 -6.45 6.19
C ILE A 89 3.33 -5.00 6.23
N TYR A 90 3.67 -4.39 5.08
CA TYR A 90 4.11 -3.00 5.12
C TYR A 90 2.97 -2.07 5.53
N SER A 91 1.73 -2.30 5.07
CA SER A 91 0.61 -1.42 5.43
C SER A 91 0.35 -1.46 6.94
N PHE A 92 0.45 -2.64 7.56
CA PHE A 92 0.30 -2.79 9.00
C PHE A 92 1.41 -2.06 9.77
N VAL A 93 2.67 -2.22 9.37
CA VAL A 93 3.80 -1.54 10.02
C VAL A 93 3.69 -0.03 9.85
N PHE A 94 3.46 0.44 8.62
CA PHE A 94 3.40 1.86 8.33
C PHE A 94 2.17 2.55 8.91
N PHE A 95 1.07 1.85 9.17
CA PHE A 95 -0.05 2.39 9.94
C PHE A 95 0.44 2.96 11.29
N PHE A 96 1.18 2.17 12.08
CA PHE A 96 1.69 2.64 13.37
C PHE A 96 2.75 3.74 13.20
N LEU A 97 3.67 3.61 12.23
CA LEU A 97 4.69 4.62 11.98
C LEU A 97 4.10 5.98 11.58
N PHE A 98 3.02 5.98 10.80
CA PHE A 98 2.32 7.21 10.43
C PHE A 98 1.46 7.77 11.57
N CYS A 99 0.91 6.94 12.46
CA CYS A 99 0.30 7.43 13.70
C CYS A 99 1.32 8.16 14.57
N ILE A 100 2.53 7.60 14.73
CA ILE A 100 3.63 8.27 15.46
C ILE A 100 4.04 9.55 14.73
N SER A 101 4.18 9.50 13.41
CA SER A 101 4.53 10.68 12.59
C SER A 101 3.50 11.81 12.72
N ALA A 102 2.21 11.48 12.75
CA ALA A 102 1.14 12.44 12.98
C ALA A 102 1.26 13.12 14.35
N LEU A 103 1.61 12.36 15.41
CA LEU A 103 1.87 12.93 16.73
C LEU A 103 3.07 13.89 16.72
N ILE A 104 4.16 13.54 16.03
CA ILE A 104 5.33 14.41 15.89
C ILE A 104 4.94 15.71 15.17
N CYS A 105 4.20 15.63 14.06
CA CYS A 105 3.72 16.80 13.32
C CYS A 105 2.77 17.65 14.17
N LEU A 106 1.91 17.03 14.97
CA LEU A 106 0.97 17.73 15.86
C LEU A 106 1.69 18.48 16.99
N VAL A 107 2.71 17.88 17.61
CA VAL A 107 3.57 18.58 18.60
C VAL A 107 4.33 19.73 17.94
N SER A 108 4.86 19.51 16.74
CA SER A 108 5.56 20.53 15.95
C SER A 108 4.63 21.70 15.55
N MET A 109 3.36 21.39 15.28
CA MET A 109 2.31 22.38 15.02
C MET A 109 2.08 23.27 16.23
N PHE A 110 1.91 22.71 17.44
CA PHE A 110 1.75 23.53 18.65
C PHE A 110 2.98 24.36 18.98
N SER A 111 4.18 23.80 18.79
CA SER A 111 5.43 24.55 18.94
C SER A 111 5.56 25.72 17.96
N SER A 112 4.88 25.67 16.81
CA SER A 112 4.98 26.70 15.76
C SER A 112 4.09 27.93 15.98
N ILE A 113 3.13 27.87 16.93
CA ILE A 113 2.16 28.96 17.19
C ILE A 113 2.86 30.28 17.57
N GLY A 114 4.03 30.22 18.19
CA GLY A 114 4.81 31.39 18.60
C GLY A 114 5.71 32.00 17.52
N TYR A 115 5.77 31.42 16.31
CA TYR A 115 6.77 31.79 15.30
C TYR A 115 6.15 32.39 14.04
N ALA A 116 5.61 31.54 13.15
CA ALA A 116 5.12 31.94 11.85
C ALA A 116 3.90 31.11 11.45
N VAL A 117 2.86 31.78 10.96
CA VAL A 117 1.63 31.13 10.49
C VAL A 117 1.90 30.12 9.38
N SER A 118 2.90 30.37 8.53
CA SER A 118 3.31 29.43 7.47
C SER A 118 3.81 28.09 8.02
N LEU A 119 4.61 28.09 9.10
CA LEU A 119 5.05 26.86 9.76
C LEU A 119 3.88 26.10 10.36
N PHE A 120 2.95 26.81 11.00
CA PHE A 120 1.74 26.21 11.54
C PHE A 120 0.93 25.48 10.45
N LEU A 121 0.72 26.13 9.30
CA LEU A 121 -0.01 25.52 8.18
C LEU A 121 0.72 24.30 7.61
N VAL A 122 2.06 24.37 7.47
CA VAL A 122 2.86 23.24 6.99
C VAL A 122 2.69 22.01 7.90
N TYR A 123 2.78 22.18 9.22
CA TYR A 123 2.62 21.07 10.17
C TYR A 123 1.17 20.62 10.32
N LEU A 124 0.18 21.51 10.13
CA LEU A 124 -1.23 21.14 10.03
C LEU A 124 -1.46 20.21 8.84
N PHE A 125 -1.05 20.62 7.63
CA PHE A 125 -1.19 19.80 6.42
C PHE A 125 -0.38 18.50 6.54
N SER A 126 0.84 18.54 7.08
CA SER A 126 1.65 17.34 7.31
C SER A 126 0.95 16.36 8.25
N THR A 127 0.29 16.86 9.31
CA THR A 127 -0.49 16.02 10.23
C THR A 127 -1.67 15.38 9.51
N VAL A 128 -2.43 16.17 8.74
CA VAL A 128 -3.57 15.66 7.95
C VAL A 128 -3.13 14.59 6.95
N PHE A 129 -2.03 14.82 6.21
CA PHE A 129 -1.51 13.83 5.27
C PHE A 129 -0.97 12.58 5.98
N CYS A 130 -0.31 12.70 7.13
CA CYS A 130 0.10 11.53 7.91
C CYS A 130 -1.11 10.69 8.35
N LEU A 131 -2.17 11.33 8.84
CA LEU A 131 -3.41 10.64 9.22
C LEU A 131 -4.12 10.01 8.02
N PHE A 132 -4.14 10.70 6.89
CA PHE A 132 -4.70 10.17 5.63
C PHE A 132 -3.95 8.92 5.17
N ILE A 133 -2.61 8.95 5.15
CA ILE A 133 -1.78 7.80 4.78
C ILE A 133 -1.96 6.67 5.78
N ALA A 134 -1.98 6.97 7.08
CA ALA A 134 -2.28 5.97 8.12
C ALA A 134 -3.64 5.30 7.88
N ALA A 135 -4.68 6.09 7.60
CA ALA A 135 -6.01 5.56 7.31
C ALA A 135 -6.02 4.66 6.06
N MET A 136 -5.31 5.05 4.98
CA MET A 136 -5.19 4.23 3.78
C MET A 136 -4.45 2.91 4.04
N CYS A 137 -3.34 2.95 4.79
CA CYS A 137 -2.59 1.77 5.22
C CYS A 137 -3.43 0.85 6.12
N GLY A 138 -4.12 1.42 7.11
CA GLY A 138 -5.01 0.66 8.00
C GLY A 138 -6.17 0.02 7.24
N TYR A 139 -6.82 0.78 6.33
CA TYR A 139 -7.92 0.27 5.53
C TYR A 139 -7.47 -0.85 4.58
N LEU A 140 -6.32 -0.70 3.92
CA LEU A 140 -5.73 -1.75 3.09
C LEU A 140 -5.42 -3.02 3.90
N ALA A 141 -4.82 -2.86 5.08
CA ALA A 141 -4.53 -3.99 5.96
C ALA A 141 -5.81 -4.73 6.40
N VAL A 142 -6.89 -4.01 6.74
CA VAL A 142 -8.19 -4.61 7.09
C VAL A 142 -8.81 -5.35 5.91
N LEU A 143 -8.79 -4.77 4.71
CA LEU A 143 -9.32 -5.43 3.51
C LEU A 143 -8.55 -6.72 3.19
N LEU A 144 -7.22 -6.70 3.27
CA LEU A 144 -6.41 -7.89 3.05
C LEU A 144 -6.61 -8.92 4.16
N TYR A 145 -6.70 -8.50 5.42
CA TYR A 145 -7.03 -9.41 6.51
C TYR A 145 -8.37 -10.10 6.30
N ARG A 146 -9.40 -9.38 5.84
CA ARG A 146 -10.71 -9.96 5.50
C ARG A 146 -10.66 -10.90 4.30
N ALA A 147 -9.77 -10.65 3.35
CA ALA A 147 -9.53 -11.54 2.21
C ALA A 147 -8.69 -12.78 2.55
N THR A 148 -8.30 -12.97 3.81
CA THR A 148 -7.40 -14.05 4.22
C THR A 148 -8.11 -15.40 4.24
N PRO A 149 -7.65 -16.41 3.47
CA PRO A 149 -8.25 -17.74 3.48
C PRO A 149 -8.07 -18.40 4.85
N ASN A 150 -9.15 -18.95 5.42
CA ASN A 150 -9.13 -19.68 6.70
C ASN A 150 -8.61 -18.86 7.91
N GLY A 151 -8.62 -17.53 7.82
CA GLY A 151 -8.18 -16.64 8.92
C GLY A 151 -6.69 -16.71 9.26
N ARG A 152 -5.86 -17.38 8.45
CA ARG A 152 -4.40 -17.48 8.66
C ARG A 152 -3.67 -16.52 7.73
N ILE A 153 -3.03 -15.48 8.28
CA ILE A 153 -2.31 -14.44 7.51
C ILE A 153 -1.33 -15.04 6.49
N LEU A 154 -0.68 -16.17 6.82
CA LEU A 154 0.23 -16.87 5.92
C LEU A 154 -0.42 -17.31 4.59
N ASN A 155 -1.75 -17.47 4.57
CA ASN A 155 -2.51 -17.83 3.38
C ASN A 155 -2.72 -16.65 2.42
N LEU A 156 -2.40 -15.41 2.81
CA LEU A 156 -2.30 -14.29 1.86
C LEU A 156 -1.25 -14.54 0.77
N ARG A 157 -0.34 -15.50 0.97
CA ARG A 157 0.61 -15.92 -0.05
C ARG A 157 -0.04 -16.46 -1.32
N SER A 158 -1.27 -16.95 -1.23
CA SER A 158 -2.05 -17.42 -2.38
C SER A 158 -3.04 -16.37 -2.89
N VAL A 159 -3.10 -15.18 -2.31
CA VAL A 159 -4.08 -14.16 -2.70
C VAL A 159 -3.50 -13.24 -3.77
N ILE A 160 -4.27 -13.05 -4.84
CA ILE A 160 -4.00 -12.17 -5.97
C ILE A 160 -4.94 -10.96 -5.86
N ILE A 161 -4.41 -9.74 -6.00
CA ILE A 161 -5.19 -8.50 -6.00
C ILE A 161 -5.47 -8.08 -7.45
N GLU A 162 -6.73 -8.15 -7.89
CA GLU A 162 -7.12 -7.81 -9.27
C GLU A 162 -7.61 -6.36 -9.44
N GLY A 163 -7.59 -5.59 -8.36
CA GLY A 163 -7.98 -4.17 -8.29
C GLY A 163 -9.29 -3.96 -7.56
N ASP A 164 -10.36 -4.62 -7.99
CA ASP A 164 -11.68 -4.60 -7.34
C ASP A 164 -11.92 -5.79 -6.42
N LYS A 165 -11.24 -6.91 -6.71
CA LYS A 165 -11.42 -8.19 -6.01
C LYS A 165 -10.09 -8.84 -5.68
N THR A 166 -10.17 -9.82 -4.80
CA THR A 166 -9.09 -10.75 -4.50
C THR A 166 -9.43 -12.14 -5.02
N ALA A 167 -8.49 -12.79 -5.70
CA ALA A 167 -8.61 -14.18 -6.17
C ALA A 167 -7.61 -15.08 -5.42
N ASN A 168 -7.90 -16.38 -5.31
CA ASN A 168 -6.99 -17.34 -4.69
C ASN A 168 -6.29 -18.20 -5.75
N PHE A 169 -4.96 -18.32 -5.65
CA PHE A 169 -4.16 -19.35 -6.27
C PHE A 169 -4.46 -20.68 -5.57
N GLY A 170 -5.30 -21.52 -6.17
CA GLY A 170 -5.45 -22.92 -5.79
C GLY A 170 -4.43 -23.79 -6.55
N PRO A 171 -4.01 -24.95 -6.00
CA PRO A 171 -3.40 -25.98 -6.85
C PRO A 171 -4.41 -26.32 -7.96
N PRO A 172 -3.98 -26.51 -9.22
CA PRO A 172 -4.89 -27.00 -10.26
C PRO A 172 -5.44 -28.34 -9.76
N THR A 173 -6.77 -28.47 -9.74
CA THR A 173 -7.46 -29.73 -9.40
C THR A 173 -7.15 -30.87 -10.39
N ASN A 174 -6.38 -30.60 -11.44
CA ASN A 174 -5.92 -31.59 -12.39
C ASN A 174 -4.39 -31.69 -12.36
N VAL A 175 -3.89 -32.79 -11.80
CA VAL A 175 -2.52 -33.26 -11.96
C VAL A 175 -2.28 -33.52 -13.45
N GLY A 176 -1.70 -32.54 -14.15
CA GLY A 176 -1.31 -32.67 -15.57
C GLY A 176 -1.70 -31.51 -16.51
N ALA A 177 -2.44 -30.50 -16.06
CA ALA A 177 -2.76 -29.34 -16.89
C ALA A 177 -1.88 -28.13 -16.51
N ALA A 178 -1.14 -27.59 -17.49
CA ALA A 178 -0.51 -26.29 -17.37
C ALA A 178 -1.54 -25.23 -16.93
N PRO A 179 -1.16 -24.21 -16.12
CA PRO A 179 -2.11 -23.22 -15.64
C PRO A 179 -2.78 -22.54 -16.84
N GLN A 180 -4.09 -22.74 -16.96
CA GLN A 180 -4.89 -22.17 -18.03
C GLN A 180 -4.96 -20.65 -17.82
N MET A 181 -4.38 -19.88 -18.75
CA MET A 181 -4.60 -18.43 -18.81
C MET A 181 -6.10 -18.17 -18.87
N GLY A 182 -6.66 -17.61 -17.80
CA GLY A 182 -8.04 -17.11 -17.78
C GLY A 182 -9.01 -17.78 -16.79
N GLY A 183 -8.58 -18.74 -15.97
CA GLY A 183 -9.45 -19.39 -14.98
C GLY A 183 -9.04 -19.13 -13.53
N TYR A 184 -9.27 -17.93 -12.99
CA TYR A 184 -9.12 -17.69 -11.56
C TYR A 184 -10.41 -18.09 -10.82
N PRO A 185 -10.35 -18.90 -9.74
CA PRO A 185 -11.52 -19.24 -8.95
C PRO A 185 -12.14 -17.98 -8.33
N GLN A 186 -13.47 -17.95 -8.40
CA GLN A 186 -14.38 -16.89 -7.95
C GLN A 186 -13.97 -16.30 -6.58
N GLY A 187 -13.65 -15.01 -6.56
CA GLY A 187 -13.29 -14.28 -5.35
C GLY A 187 -14.42 -14.28 -4.32
N THR A 188 -14.06 -14.51 -3.06
CA THR A 188 -14.95 -14.36 -1.90
C THR A 188 -15.07 -12.87 -1.56
N ASN A 189 -15.88 -12.11 -2.29
CA ASN A 189 -16.30 -10.79 -1.82
C ASN A 189 -17.22 -10.97 -0.60
N PRO A 190 -16.92 -10.38 0.56
CA PRO A 190 -17.98 -10.00 1.47
C PRO A 190 -18.66 -8.76 0.86
N VAL A 191 -19.96 -8.88 0.63
CA VAL A 191 -20.88 -7.73 0.46
C VAL A 191 -20.84 -6.84 1.70
#